data_AF-A0A519BPC1-F1
#
_entry.id   AF-A0A519BPC1-F1
#
_cell.length_a   1.000
_cell.length_b   1.000
_cell.length_c   1.000
_cell.angle_alpha   90.00
_cell.angle_beta   90.00
_cell.angle_gamma   90.00
#
_symmetry.space_group_name_H-M   'P 1'
#
loop_
_entity.id
_entity.type
_entity.pdbx_description
1 polymer ?
#
loop_
_entity_poly.entity_id
_entity_poly.type
_entity_poly.pdbx_seq_one_letter_code
_entity_poly.pdbx_strand_id
1 'polypeptide(L)' 'MINMVKKNTYNEKYASFGNNDVPEKLKYELIENVFDKVAEHYDEMNNLISFGLHHRWKHFTVKMAQAKPGDLI' A
#
# COMPACT_ATOMS: atom_id res chain seq x y z
N MET A 1 37.68 -3.38 -36.38
CA MET A 1 36.21 -3.48 -36.53
C MET A 1 35.62 -3.51 -35.14
N ILE A 2 34.79 -2.51 -34.83
CA ILE A 2 34.45 -2.06 -33.47
C ILE A 2 33.39 -2.98 -32.87
N ASN A 3 33.58 -3.34 -31.59
CA ASN A 3 32.65 -4.10 -30.77
C ASN A 3 31.24 -3.51 -30.82
N MET A 4 30.34 -4.16 -31.56
CA MET A 4 28.92 -3.82 -31.56
C MET A 4 28.27 -4.47 -30.35
N VAL A 5 28.30 -3.71 -29.25
CA VAL A 5 27.35 -3.70 -28.12
C VAL A 5 26.39 -4.89 -28.09
N LYS A 6 26.67 -5.87 -27.22
CA LYS A 6 25.65 -6.81 -26.74
C LYS A 6 24.54 -5.97 -26.11
N LYS A 7 23.44 -5.74 -26.84
CA LYS A 7 22.19 -5.28 -26.24
C LYS A 7 21.73 -6.38 -25.30
N ASN A 8 21.88 -6.17 -24.00
CA ASN A 8 21.30 -7.02 -22.98
C ASN A 8 19.77 -6.88 -23.11
N THR A 9 19.13 -7.85 -23.75
CA THR A 9 17.67 -7.96 -23.81
C THR A 9 17.20 -8.36 -22.42
N TYR A 10 17.01 -7.38 -21.55
CA TYR A 10 16.18 -7.57 -20.37
C TYR A 10 14.81 -7.99 -20.90
N ASN A 11 14.44 -9.24 -20.64
CA ASN A 11 13.08 -9.72 -20.84
C ASN A 11 12.23 -8.93 -19.83
N GLU A 12 11.74 -7.77 -20.23
CA GLU A 12 10.90 -6.93 -19.37
C GLU A 12 9.63 -7.72 -19.10
N LYS A 13 9.51 -8.24 -17.88
CA LYS A 13 8.30 -8.88 -17.42
C LYS A 13 7.29 -7.78 -17.12
N TYR A 14 6.13 -7.89 -17.75
CA TYR A 14 4.98 -7.03 -17.50
C TYR A 14 4.01 -7.76 -16.55
N ALA A 15 3.37 -7.01 -15.68
CA ALA A 15 2.40 -7.49 -14.74
C ALA A 15 1.12 -6.66 -14.87
N SER A 16 -0.03 -7.33 -14.79
CA SER A 16 -1.33 -6.67 -14.84
C SER A 16 -1.56 -5.80 -13.60
N PHE A 17 -2.05 -4.58 -13.81
CA PHE A 17 -2.43 -3.60 -12.82
C PHE A 17 -3.74 -2.91 -13.25
N GLY A 18 -4.86 -3.38 -12.68
CA GLY A 18 -6.19 -2.94 -13.09
C GLY A 18 -6.48 -3.36 -14.54
N ASN A 19 -6.73 -2.39 -15.41
CA ASN A 19 -6.99 -2.61 -16.84
C ASN A 19 -5.74 -2.48 -17.72
N ASN A 20 -4.57 -2.17 -17.14
CA ASN A 20 -3.33 -1.93 -17.89
C ASN A 20 -2.23 -2.89 -17.46
N ASP A 21 -1.30 -3.20 -18.37
CA ASP A 21 -0.08 -3.94 -18.05
C ASP A 21 1.07 -2.95 -17.81
N VAL A 22 1.76 -3.13 -16.68
CA VAL A 22 2.88 -2.28 -16.27
C VAL A 22 4.14 -3.13 -16.10
N PRO A 23 5.34 -2.57 -16.29
CA PRO A 23 6.58 -3.29 -15.95
C PRO A 23 6.52 -3.80 -14.50
N GLU A 24 6.86 -5.06 -14.27
CA GLU A 24 6.75 -5.74 -12.96
C GLU A 24 7.47 -4.96 -11.84
N LYS A 25 8.59 -4.32 -12.18
CA LYS A 25 9.36 -3.46 -11.26
C LYS A 25 8.58 -2.25 -10.75
N LEU A 26 7.68 -1.69 -11.57
CA LEU A 26 6.90 -0.49 -11.24
C LEU A 26 5.57 -0.83 -10.56
N LYS A 27 5.11 -2.08 -10.66
CA LYS A 27 3.83 -2.51 -10.09
C LYS A 27 3.78 -2.30 -8.58
N TYR A 28 4.86 -2.64 -7.86
CA TYR A 28 4.90 -2.50 -6.41
C TYR A 28 4.78 -1.04 -5.96
N GLU A 29 5.54 -0.14 -6.59
CA GLU A 29 5.49 1.30 -6.33
C GLU A 29 4.11 1.90 -6.65
N LEU A 30 3.48 1.46 -7.74
CA LEU A 30 2.12 1.88 -8.11
C LEU A 30 1.08 1.41 -7.08
N ILE A 31 1.24 0.20 -6.53
CA ILE A 31 0.37 -0.32 -5.48
C ILE A 31 0.53 0.49 -4.20
N GLU A 32 1.76 0.74 -3.77
CA GLU A 32 2.06 1.57 -2.59
C GLU A 32 1.42 2.96 -2.71
N ASN A 33 1.61 3.63 -3.85
CA ASN A 33 1.00 4.94 -4.10
C ASN A 33 -0.54 4.92 -4.05
N VAL A 34 -1.19 3.84 -4.48
CA VAL A 34 -2.65 3.71 -4.35
C VAL A 34 -3.04 3.51 -2.89
N PHE A 35 -2.32 2.66 -2.15
CA PHE A 35 -2.57 2.45 -0.73
C PHE A 35 -2.38 3.74 0.09
N ASP A 36 -1.34 4.51 -0.18
CA ASP A 36 -1.08 5.79 0.51
C ASP A 36 -2.22 6.78 0.27
N LYS A 37 -2.63 6.94 -0.99
CA LYS A 37 -3.75 7.83 -1.34
C LYS A 37 -5.04 7.40 -0.67
N VAL A 38 -5.30 6.10 -0.65
CA VAL A 38 -6.55 5.56 -0.11
C VAL A 38 -6.54 5.62 1.43
N ALA A 39 -5.39 5.43 2.08
CA ALA A 39 -5.24 5.52 3.53
C ALA A 39 -5.59 6.93 4.06
N GLU A 40 -5.09 7.98 3.40
CA GLU A 40 -5.40 9.37 3.76
C GLU A 40 -6.91 9.65 3.69
N HIS A 41 -7.58 9.19 2.62
CA HIS A 41 -9.01 9.39 2.44
C HIS A 41 -9.86 8.56 3.42
N TYR A 42 -9.40 7.37 3.83
CA TYR A 42 -10.10 6.56 4.82
C TYR A 42 -10.09 7.18 6.22
N ASP A 43 -8.97 7.78 6.62
CA ASP A 43 -8.91 8.47 7.92
C ASP A 43 -9.88 9.65 7.95
N GLU A 44 -9.94 10.44 6.88
CA GLU A 44 -10.90 11.55 6.75
C GLU A 44 -12.35 11.07 6.77
N MET A 45 -12.68 10.05 5.97
CA MET A 45 -14.04 9.50 5.93
C MET A 45 -14.44 8.86 7.26
N ASN A 46 -13.56 8.13 7.93
CA ASN A 46 -13.87 7.52 9.23
C ASN A 46 -14.07 8.57 10.32
N ASN A 47 -13.32 9.67 10.27
CA ASN A 47 -13.54 10.84 11.12
C ASN A 47 -14.92 11.46 10.88
N LEU A 48 -15.28 11.65 9.61
CA LEU A 48 -16.50 12.34 9.20
C LEU A 48 -17.77 11.49 9.42
N ILE A 49 -17.78 10.25 8.94
CA ILE A 49 -18.93 9.33 9.02
C ILE A 49 -19.20 8.93 10.48
N SER A 50 -18.14 8.69 11.25
CA SER A 50 -18.30 8.29 12.65
C SER A 50 -18.46 9.49 13.59
N PHE A 51 -18.38 10.72 13.09
CA PHE A 51 -18.21 11.93 13.93
C PHE A 51 -17.13 11.74 15.00
N GLY A 52 -16.02 11.08 14.65
CA GLY A 52 -14.92 10.77 15.57
C GLY A 52 -15.16 9.59 16.55
N LEU A 53 -16.28 8.87 16.47
CA LEU A 53 -16.59 7.74 17.36
C LEU A 53 -15.61 6.56 17.22
N HIS A 54 -15.01 6.38 16.03
CA HIS A 54 -14.02 5.34 15.77
C HIS A 54 -12.76 5.47 16.68
N HIS A 55 -12.36 6.69 17.09
CA HIS A 55 -11.29 6.89 18.08
C HIS A 55 -11.65 6.27 19.43
N ARG A 56 -12.90 6.44 19.85
CA ARG A 56 -13.40 5.92 21.13
C ARG A 56 -13.47 4.40 21.11
N TRP A 57 -13.93 3.81 20.01
CA TRP A 57 -13.93 2.35 19.84
C TRP A 57 -12.51 1.78 19.76
N LYS A 58 -11.59 2.41 19.02
CA LYS A 58 -10.18 1.98 18.97
C LYS A 58 -9.56 1.93 20.37
N HIS A 59 -9.78 2.99 21.16
CA HIS A 59 -9.26 3.07 22.53
C HIS A 59 -9.95 2.09 23.49
N PHE A 60 -11.25 1.88 23.33
CA PHE A 60 -12.01 0.88 24.09
C PHE A 60 -11.54 -0.54 23.77
N THR A 61 -11.39 -0.88 22.49
CA THR A 61 -10.94 -2.20 22.03
C THR A 61 -9.54 -2.52 22.54
N VAL A 62 -8.60 -1.57 22.48
CA VAL A 62 -7.24 -1.76 23.03
C VAL A 62 -7.28 -1.99 24.55
N LYS A 63 -8.10 -1.21 25.28
CA LYS A 63 -8.29 -1.39 26.72
C LYS A 63 -8.91 -2.76 27.06
N MET A 64 -9.92 -3.17 26.30
CA MET A 64 -10.59 -4.47 26.49
C MET A 64 -9.67 -5.64 26.14
N ALA A 65 -8.87 -5.51 25.08
CA ALA A 65 -7.89 -6.51 24.68
C ALA A 65 -6.73 -6.62 25.69
N GLN A 66 -6.60 -5.68 26.63
CA GLN A 66 -5.48 -5.60 27.58
C GLN A 66 -4.10 -5.64 26.88
N ALA A 67 -4.04 -5.15 25.65
CA ALA A 67 -2.84 -5.17 24.83
C ALA A 67 -1.74 -4.36 25.53
N LYS A 68 -0.59 -5.00 25.75
CA LYS A 68 0.58 -4.41 26.38
C LYS A 68 1.59 -3.98 25.32
N PRO A 69 2.41 -2.95 25.60
CA PRO A 69 3.53 -2.61 24.73
C PRO A 69 4.43 -3.84 24.54
N GLY A 70 4.62 -4.26 23.29
CA GLY A 70 5.39 -5.46 22.93
C GLY A 70 4.55 -6.70 22.64
N ASP A 71 3.23 -6.66 22.82
CA ASP A 71 2.35 -7.72 22.33
C ASP A 71 2.37 -7.72 20.80
N LEU A 72 2.71 -8.87 20.23
CA LEU A 72 2.72 -9.13 18.80
C LEU A 72 1.41 -9.82 18.40
N ILE A 73 0.87 -9.42 17.26
CA ILE A 73 -0.32 -10.01 16.62
C ILE A 73 0.14 -11.08 15.64
#